data_AF-A0A3D1IEU4-F1
#
_entry.id   AF-A0A3D1IEU4-F1
#
_cell.length_a   1.000
_cell.length_b   1.000
_cell.length_c   1.000
_cell.angle_alpha   90.00
_cell.angle_beta   90.00
_cell.angle_gamma   90.00
#
_symmetry.space_group_name_H-M   'P 1'
#
loop_
_entity.id
_entity.type
_entity.pdbx_description
1 polymer ?
#
loop_
_entity_poly.entity_id
_entity_poly.type
_entity_poly.pdbx_seq_one_letter_code
_entity_poly.pdbx_strand_id
1 'polypeptide(L)' 'GADVNDTAPYGTSATVVAAHSGHGGLAAFLVEAGADPNRADAGYAALHAAILHKDDALARVLLTHGADPNAVVETSTP' A
#
# COMPACT_ATOMS: atom_id res chain seq x y z
N GLY A 1 -9.73 -17.49 8.91
CA GLY A 1 -9.13 -16.79 7.75
C GLY A 1 -8.36 -15.61 8.28
N ALA A 2 -7.24 -15.25 7.65
CA ALA A 2 -6.48 -14.05 8.02
C ALA A 2 -7.27 -12.77 7.64
N ASP A 3 -7.15 -11.71 8.43
CA ASP A 3 -7.70 -10.39 8.06
C ASP A 3 -6.70 -9.68 7.14
N VAL A 4 -7.17 -9.22 5.98
CA VAL A 4 -6.34 -8.54 4.98
C VAL A 4 -5.82 -7.18 5.47
N ASN A 5 -6.48 -6.61 6.48
CA ASN A 5 -6.12 -5.34 7.10
C ASN A 5 -5.28 -5.51 8.38
N ASP A 6 -4.91 -6.73 8.75
CA ASP A 6 -3.97 -6.96 9.84
C ASP A 6 -2.65 -6.23 9.56
N THR A 7 -2.07 -5.68 10.63
CA THR A 7 -0.81 -4.94 10.56
C THR A 7 0.29 -5.67 11.32
N ALA A 8 1.49 -5.62 10.76
CA ALA A 8 2.70 -6.03 11.45
C ALA A 8 3.01 -5.04 12.60
N PRO A 9 3.95 -5.37 13.51
CA PRO A 9 4.52 -4.38 14.41
C PRO A 9 4.95 -3.13 13.64
N TYR A 10 4.77 -1.95 14.24
CA TYR A 10 4.95 -0.62 13.61
C TYR A 10 3.84 -0.20 12.63
N GLY A 11 2.73 -0.95 12.55
CA GLY A 11 1.55 -0.54 11.78
C GLY A 11 1.66 -0.80 10.27
N THR A 12 2.69 -1.53 9.83
CA THR A 12 2.85 -1.84 8.41
C THR A 12 1.81 -2.86 7.95
N SER A 13 0.97 -2.48 7.00
CA SER A 13 0.00 -3.40 6.39
C SER A 13 0.66 -4.34 5.39
N ALA A 14 0.02 -5.50 5.15
CA ALA A 14 0.48 -6.46 4.14
C ALA A 14 0.61 -5.81 2.74
N THR A 15 -0.31 -4.91 2.40
CA THR A 15 -0.29 -4.16 1.12
C THR A 15 0.92 -3.26 1.00
N VAL A 16 1.28 -2.54 2.08
CA VAL A 16 2.49 -1.69 2.11
C VAL A 16 3.75 -2.53 1.98
N VAL A 17 3.86 -3.67 2.67
CA VAL A 17 5.02 -4.58 2.55
C VAL A 17 5.16 -5.11 1.13
N ALA A 18 4.06 -5.57 0.52
CA ALA A 18 4.07 -6.09 -0.85
C ALA A 18 4.49 -5.02 -1.86
N ALA A 19 3.90 -3.82 -1.76
CA ALA A 19 4.23 -2.70 -2.63
C ALA A 19 5.69 -2.24 -2.45
N HIS A 20 6.14 -2.08 -1.20
CA HIS A 20 7.51 -1.66 -0.89
C HIS A 20 8.56 -2.70 -1.33
N SER A 21 8.21 -3.98 -1.33
CA SER A 21 9.09 -5.05 -1.79
C SER A 21 9.05 -5.24 -3.31
N GLY A 22 8.37 -4.39 -4.07
CA GLY A 22 8.25 -4.48 -5.53
C GLY A 22 7.30 -5.57 -6.03
N HIS A 23 6.46 -6.14 -5.15
CA HIS A 23 5.50 -7.20 -5.50
C HIS A 23 4.14 -6.58 -5.87
N GLY A 24 4.11 -5.78 -6.94
CA GLY A 24 2.93 -5.03 -7.37
C GLY A 24 1.67 -5.86 -7.55
N GLY A 25 1.79 -7.02 -8.20
CA GLY A 25 0.65 -7.93 -8.40
C GLY A 25 0.08 -8.48 -7.09
N LEU A 26 0.92 -8.71 -6.07
CA LEU A 26 0.45 -9.15 -4.76
C LEU A 26 -0.22 -8.01 -3.98
N ALA A 27 0.33 -6.80 -4.05
CA ALA A 27 -0.29 -5.62 -3.46
C ALA A 27 -1.67 -5.34 -4.11
N ALA A 28 -1.78 -5.47 -5.43
CA ALA A 28 -3.05 -5.35 -6.15
C ALA A 28 -4.07 -6.40 -5.68
N PHE A 29 -3.67 -7.66 -5.58
CA PHE A 29 -4.52 -8.73 -5.07
C PHE A 29 -5.07 -8.46 -3.66
N LEU A 30 -4.24 -7.92 -2.76
CA LEU A 30 -4.67 -7.59 -1.39
C LEU A 30 -5.71 -6.47 -1.38
N VAL A 31 -5.53 -5.45 -2.22
CA VAL A 31 -6.49 -4.34 -2.39
C VAL A 31 -7.81 -4.83 -2.99
N GLU A 32 -7.75 -5.70 -3.99
CA GLU A 32 -8.94 -6.36 -4.55
C GLU A 32 -9.68 -7.23 -3.52
N ALA A 33 -8.94 -7.83 -2.58
CA ALA A 33 -9.49 -8.57 -1.45
C ALA A 33 -10.05 -7.70 -0.31
N GLY A 34 -10.03 -6.36 -0.46
CA GLY A 34 -10.60 -5.42 0.50
C GLY A 34 -9.60 -4.81 1.49
N ALA A 35 -8.29 -4.88 1.19
CA ALA A 35 -7.31 -4.11 1.94
C ALA A 35 -7.53 -2.61 1.76
N ASP A 36 -7.45 -1.84 2.84
CA ASP A 36 -7.51 -0.38 2.79
C ASP A 36 -6.26 0.18 2.06
N PRO A 37 -6.43 0.81 0.89
CA PRO A 37 -5.31 1.34 0.11
C PRO A 37 -4.68 2.60 0.74
N ASN A 38 -5.38 3.24 1.70
CA ASN A 38 -4.92 4.42 2.42
C ASN A 38 -4.21 4.09 3.73
N ARG A 39 -4.15 2.82 4.10
CA ARG A 39 -3.48 2.36 5.32
C ARG A 39 -2.00 2.76 5.30
N ALA A 40 -1.63 3.65 6.20
CA ALA A 40 -0.31 4.29 6.23
C ALA A 40 0.23 4.45 7.65
N ASP A 41 -0.12 3.56 8.59
CA ASP A 41 0.30 3.69 10.00
C ASP A 41 1.83 3.67 10.19
N ALA A 42 2.56 3.12 9.21
CA ALA A 42 4.03 3.17 9.13
C ALA A 42 4.57 4.50 8.53
N GLY A 43 3.71 5.50 8.37
CA GLY A 43 3.97 6.83 7.84
C GLY A 43 3.98 6.96 6.31
N TYR A 44 3.69 5.90 5.57
CA TYR A 44 3.47 5.94 4.12
C TYR A 44 2.49 4.84 3.65
N ALA A 45 1.65 5.19 2.68
CA ALA A 45 0.72 4.26 2.01
C ALA A 45 1.36 3.45 0.87
N ALA A 46 0.67 2.39 0.42
CA ALA A 46 1.08 1.56 -0.71
C ALA A 46 1.27 2.36 -2.01
N LEU A 47 0.54 3.48 -2.18
CA LEU A 47 0.68 4.35 -3.34
C LEU A 47 2.08 4.99 -3.43
N HIS A 48 2.66 5.41 -2.30
CA HIS A 48 4.03 5.93 -2.27
C HIS A 48 5.04 4.90 -2.75
N ALA A 49 4.89 3.65 -2.31
CA ALA A 49 5.75 2.55 -2.72
C ALA A 49 5.59 2.22 -4.21
N ALA A 50 4.35 2.24 -4.74
CA ALA A 50 4.10 2.05 -6.16
C ALA A 50 4.83 3.11 -7.01
N ILE A 51 4.79 4.38 -6.60
CA ILE A 51 5.48 5.47 -7.29
C ILE A 51 7.02 5.34 -7.18
N LEU A 52 7.54 4.96 -6.00
CA LEU A 52 8.98 4.71 -5.80
C LEU A 52 9.51 3.65 -6.77
N HIS A 53 8.72 2.59 -6.99
CA HIS A 53 9.06 1.48 -7.90
C HIS A 53 8.67 1.71 -9.35
N LYS A 54 8.06 2.86 -9.69
CA LYS A 54 7.52 3.16 -11.03
C LYS A 54 6.51 2.10 -11.50
N ASP A 55 5.75 1.53 -10.57
CA ASP A 55 4.72 0.54 -10.87
C ASP A 55 3.39 1.23 -11.20
N ASP A 56 3.27 1.66 -12.46
CA ASP A 56 2.07 2.33 -12.97
C ASP A 56 0.81 1.46 -12.87
N ALA A 57 0.97 0.13 -12.93
CA ALA A 57 -0.15 -0.80 -12.85
C ALA A 57 -0.71 -0.84 -11.43
N LEU A 58 0.16 -1.00 -10.43
CA LEU A 58 -0.25 -0.95 -9.03
C LEU A 58 -0.82 0.43 -8.66
N ALA A 59 -0.20 1.52 -9.11
CA ALA A 59 -0.70 2.87 -8.85
C ALA A 59 -2.14 3.05 -9.36
N ARG A 60 -2.45 2.55 -10.57
CA ARG A 60 -3.82 2.57 -11.11
C ARG A 60 -4.79 1.75 -10.27
N VAL A 61 -4.42 0.54 -9.87
CA VAL A 61 -5.27 -0.31 -9.00
C VAL A 61 -5.58 0.41 -7.69
N LEU A 62 -4.56 0.95 -7.02
CA LEU A 62 -4.73 1.68 -5.77
C LEU A 62 -5.68 2.87 -5.92
N LEU A 63 -5.51 3.68 -6.97
CA LEU A 63 -6.37 4.84 -7.25
C LEU A 63 -7.82 4.41 -7.58
N THR A 64 -8.01 3.35 -8.35
CA THR A 64 -9.34 2.79 -8.65
C THR A 64 -10.06 2.31 -7.38
N HIS A 65 -9.31 1.84 -6.39
CA HIS A 65 -9.84 1.38 -5.11
C HIS A 65 -9.91 2.49 -4.03
N GLY A 66 -9.70 3.75 -4.40
CA GLY A 66 -9.90 4.89 -3.51
C GLY A 66 -8.67 5.32 -2.70
N ALA A 67 -7.46 4.97 -3.15
CA ALA A 67 -6.24 5.57 -2.63
C ALA A 67 -6.27 7.10 -2.81
N ASP A 68 -5.93 7.85 -1.77
CA ASP A 68 -5.80 9.29 -1.80
C ASP A 68 -4.49 9.69 -2.49
N PRO A 69 -4.54 10.31 -3.69
CA PRO A 69 -3.33 10.77 -4.37
C PRO A 69 -2.63 11.93 -3.65
N ASN A 70 -3.29 12.56 -2.67
CA ASN A 70 -2.74 13.66 -1.88
C ASN A 70 -2.29 13.21 -0.48
N ALA A 71 -2.30 11.90 -0.21
CA ALA A 71 -1.76 11.37 1.03
C ALA A 71 -0.31 11.84 1.20
N VAL A 72 0.01 12.35 2.39
CA VAL A 72 1.35 12.83 2.72
C VAL A 72 2.12 11.73 3.43
N VAL A 73 3.43 11.69 3.19
CA VAL A 73 4.35 10.85 3.95
C VAL A 73 4.57 11.50 5.32
N GLU A 74 4.18 10.82 6.41
CA GLU A 74 4.29 11.34 7.78
C GLU A 74 5.64 11.02 8.41
N THR A 75 6.31 9.94 7.99
CA THR A 75 7.66 9.61 8.44
C THR A 75 8.55 9.36 7.24
N SER A 76 9.70 10.02 7.18
CA SER A 76 10.71 9.79 6.14
C SER A 76 11.03 8.30 6.07
N THR A 77 10.81 7.69 4.90
CA THR A 77 11.41 6.39 4.55
C THR A 77 12.92 6.50 4.81
N PRO A 78 13.54 5.60 5.59
CA PRO A 78 14.99 5.58 5.72
C PRO A 78 15.68 5.28 4.38
#